data_AF-A0A428Q005-F1
#
_entry.id   AF-A0A428Q005-F1
#
_cell.length_a   1.000
_cell.length_b   1.000
_cell.length_c   1.000
_cell.angle_alpha   90.00
_cell.angle_beta   90.00
_cell.angle_gamma   90.00
#
_symmetry.space_group_name_H-M   'P 1'
#
loop_
_entity.id
_entity.type
_entity.pdbx_description
1 polymer ?
#
loop_
_entity_poly.entity_id
_entity_poly.type
_entity_poly.pdbx_seq_one_letter_code
_entity_poly.pdbx_strand_id
1 'polypeptide(L)'
;MHQWGKFFVEGGKKIGRSFTIVEDEVQRKGMEEAGFINIEERNFKVPIGGWPHDPEQKEIGRYAQATLEQDIEGYVLFMANTVEGWSKEEIEVYIRLLRRELRSGKMHPYYLQKVVWAQKPKE
;
A
#
# COMPACT_ATOMS: atom_id res chain seq x y z
N MET A 1 9.93 8.21 -4.31
CA MET A 1 9.15 6.96 -4.13
C MET A 1 9.94 5.65 -4.15
N HIS A 2 11.13 5.57 -4.77
CA HIS A 2 11.94 4.33 -4.80
C HIS A 2 12.26 3.74 -3.42
N GLN A 3 12.29 4.57 -2.38
CA GLN A 3 12.54 4.13 -1.01
C GLN A 3 11.29 3.54 -0.33
N TRP A 4 10.09 3.99 -0.70
CA TRP A 4 8.84 3.60 -0.02
C TRP A 4 8.62 2.08 -0.06
N GLY A 5 8.63 1.48 -1.26
CA GLY A 5 8.43 0.03 -1.39
C GLY A 5 9.50 -0.78 -0.66
N LYS A 6 10.79 -0.43 -0.84
CA LYS A 6 11.90 -1.14 -0.18
C LYS A 6 11.81 -1.07 1.34
N PHE A 7 11.51 0.12 1.87
CA PHE A 7 11.35 0.38 3.29
C PHE A 7 10.29 -0.53 3.94
N PHE A 8 9.12 -0.66 3.33
CA PHE A 8 8.08 -1.55 3.87
C PHE A 8 8.42 -3.04 3.70
N VAL A 9 9.02 -3.44 2.57
CA VAL A 9 9.39 -4.84 2.32
C VAL A 9 10.50 -5.31 3.26
N GLU A 10 11.53 -4.49 3.48
CA GLU A 10 12.64 -4.81 4.39
C GLU A 10 12.18 -4.85 5.85
N GLY A 11 11.40 -3.86 6.29
CA GLY A 11 10.86 -3.87 7.63
C GLY A 11 9.87 -5.03 7.87
N GLY A 12 9.08 -5.39 6.85
CA GLY A 12 8.16 -6.53 6.89
C GLY A 12 8.87 -7.85 7.21
N LYS A 13 10.05 -8.06 6.59
CA LYS A 13 10.90 -9.23 6.87
C LYS A 13 11.36 -9.27 8.33
N LYS A 14 11.68 -8.13 8.94
CA LYS A 14 12.13 -8.06 10.34
C LYS A 14 11.03 -8.40 11.34
N ILE A 15 9.78 -8.03 11.05
CA ILE A 15 8.62 -8.28 11.94
C ILE A 15 7.87 -9.58 11.60
N GLY A 16 8.34 -10.34 10.60
CA GLY A 16 7.67 -11.56 10.14
C GLY A 16 6.29 -11.32 9.49
N ARG A 17 6.07 -10.16 8.88
CA ARG A 17 4.82 -9.82 8.16
C ARG A 17 5.11 -9.32 6.76
N SER A 18 4.54 -9.97 5.75
CA SER A 18 4.75 -9.58 4.35
C SER A 18 4.08 -8.25 4.02
N PHE A 19 4.78 -7.41 3.24
CA PHE A 19 4.22 -6.24 2.55
C PHE A 19 4.10 -6.46 1.03
N THR A 20 4.38 -7.69 0.56
CA THR A 20 4.23 -8.17 -0.82
C THR A 20 2.98 -9.05 -0.94
N ILE A 21 1.89 -8.66 -0.29
CA ILE A 21 0.64 -9.44 -0.17
C ILE A 21 0.07 -9.86 -1.53
N VAL A 22 0.17 -8.99 -2.53
CA VAL A 22 -0.35 -9.24 -3.88
C VAL A 22 0.56 -10.25 -4.60
N GLU A 23 1.88 -10.03 -4.56
CA GLU A 23 2.90 -10.86 -5.21
C GLU A 23 3.01 -12.25 -4.58
N ASP A 24 2.89 -12.34 -3.26
CA ASP A 24 2.98 -13.59 -2.50
C ASP A 24 1.68 -14.40 -2.53
N GLU A 25 0.60 -13.82 -3.05
CA GLU A 25 -0.76 -14.39 -3.12
C GLU A 25 -1.35 -14.77 -1.75
N VAL A 26 -0.95 -14.06 -0.69
CA VAL A 26 -1.31 -14.37 0.71
C VAL A 26 -2.83 -14.52 0.89
N GLN A 27 -3.61 -13.63 0.29
CA GLN A 27 -5.07 -13.63 0.46
C GLN A 27 -5.73 -14.85 -0.21
N ARG A 28 -5.30 -15.23 -1.42
CA ARG A 28 -5.88 -16.37 -2.14
C ARG A 28 -5.52 -17.69 -1.46
N LYS A 29 -4.22 -17.88 -1.19
CA LYS A 29 -3.72 -19.07 -0.48
C LYS A 29 -4.38 -19.23 0.89
N GLY A 30 -4.51 -18.14 1.64
CA GLY A 30 -5.20 -18.16 2.94
C GLY A 30 -6.69 -18.55 2.83
N MET A 31 -7.40 -18.14 1.78
CA MET A 31 -8.79 -18.55 1.54
C MET A 31 -8.88 -20.04 1.17
N GLU A 32 -7.96 -20.54 0.34
CA GLU A 32 -7.87 -21.95 -0.04
C GLU A 32 -7.56 -22.83 1.18
N GLU A 33 -6.57 -22.45 1.99
CA GLU A 33 -6.17 -23.15 3.21
C GLU A 33 -7.30 -23.18 4.26
N ALA A 34 -8.08 -22.10 4.34
CA ALA A 34 -9.26 -22.03 5.22
C ALA A 34 -10.47 -22.83 4.69
N GLY A 35 -10.36 -23.46 3.51
CA GLY A 35 -11.40 -24.31 2.93
C GLY A 35 -12.55 -23.54 2.27
N PHE A 36 -12.35 -22.27 1.90
CA PHE A 36 -13.36 -21.55 1.12
C PHE A 36 -13.46 -22.12 -0.31
N ILE A 37 -14.66 -22.03 -0.87
CA ILE A 37 -14.96 -22.47 -2.25
C ILE A 37 -15.35 -21.27 -3.11
N ASN A 38 -15.35 -21.45 -4.43
CA ASN A 38 -15.71 -20.39 -5.40
C ASN A 38 -14.88 -19.11 -5.16
N ILE A 39 -13.56 -19.27 -5.00
CA ILE A 39 -12.64 -18.16 -4.72
C ILE A 39 -12.39 -17.39 -6.00
N GLU A 40 -12.71 -16.10 -5.96
CA GLU A 40 -12.49 -15.15 -7.03
C GLU A 40 -11.58 -14.02 -6.53
N GLU A 41 -10.77 -13.47 -7.42
CA GLU A 41 -9.89 -12.34 -7.08
C GLU A 41 -9.80 -11.32 -8.21
N ARG A 42 -9.61 -10.07 -7.83
CA ARG A 42 -9.34 -8.97 -8.76
C ARG A 42 -8.26 -8.05 -8.23
N ASN A 43 -7.32 -7.72 -9.10
CA ASN A 43 -6.28 -6.73 -8.84
C ASN A 43 -6.70 -5.39 -9.45
N PHE A 44 -6.76 -4.35 -8.63
CA PHE A 44 -7.00 -2.98 -9.03
C PHE A 44 -5.69 -2.20 -8.97
N LYS A 45 -5.37 -1.50 -10.05
CA LYS A 45 -4.28 -0.53 -10.04
C LYS A 45 -4.84 0.80 -9.53
N VAL A 46 -4.51 1.15 -8.29
CA VAL A 46 -5.02 2.37 -7.65
C VAL A 46 -3.99 3.48 -7.81
N PRO A 47 -4.25 4.51 -8.63
CA PRO A 47 -3.35 5.65 -8.76
C PRO A 47 -3.29 6.44 -7.46
N ILE A 48 -2.20 7.17 -7.23
CA ILE A 48 -2.14 8.21 -6.21
C ILE A 48 -1.92 9.54 -6.94
N GLY A 49 -2.88 10.43 -6.82
CA GLY A 49 -2.93 11.74 -7.45
C GLY A 49 -3.67 11.79 -8.78
N GLY A 50 -3.81 13.01 -9.30
CA GLY A 50 -4.68 13.30 -10.46
C GLY A 50 -4.04 13.10 -11.84
N TRP A 51 -2.99 12.29 -11.94
CA TRP A 51 -2.25 12.06 -13.18
C TRP A 51 -2.96 11.18 -14.24
N PRO A 52 -3.89 10.26 -13.92
CA PRO A 52 -4.58 9.49 -14.94
C PRO A 52 -5.36 10.38 -15.92
N HIS A 53 -5.45 9.98 -17.18
CA HIS A 53 -6.29 10.70 -18.16
C HIS A 53 -7.78 10.42 -17.92
N ASP A 54 -8.09 9.15 -17.66
CA ASP A 54 -9.44 8.67 -17.37
C ASP A 54 -10.06 9.42 -16.18
N PRO A 55 -11.28 9.98 -16.31
CA PRO A 55 -11.90 10.77 -15.24
C PRO A 55 -12.14 10.01 -13.94
N GLU A 56 -12.56 8.74 -14.03
CA GLU A 56 -12.86 7.91 -12.86
C GLU A 56 -11.58 7.56 -12.10
N GLN A 57 -10.53 7.11 -12.81
CA GLN A 57 -9.23 6.83 -12.21
C GLN A 57 -8.58 8.09 -11.62
N LYS A 58 -8.80 9.25 -12.25
CA LYS A 58 -8.32 10.53 -11.71
C LYS A 58 -9.01 10.90 -10.39
N GLU A 59 -10.31 10.65 -10.28
CA GLU A 59 -11.07 10.87 -9.05
C GLU A 59 -10.59 9.92 -7.94
N ILE A 60 -10.49 8.62 -8.23
CA ILE A 60 -9.93 7.62 -7.32
C ILE A 60 -8.53 8.05 -6.85
N GLY A 61 -7.68 8.48 -7.78
CA GLY A 61 -6.32 8.91 -7.46
C GLY A 61 -6.27 10.13 -6.54
N ARG A 62 -7.17 11.10 -6.72
CA ARG A 62 -7.28 12.26 -5.82
C ARG A 62 -7.68 11.85 -4.41
N TYR A 63 -8.64 10.93 -4.28
CA TYR A 63 -9.03 10.38 -2.97
C TYR A 63 -7.89 9.61 -2.32
N ALA A 64 -7.19 8.75 -3.07
CA ALA A 64 -6.02 8.02 -2.57
C ALA A 64 -4.91 8.97 -2.11
N GLN A 65 -4.64 10.06 -2.86
CA GLN A 65 -3.68 11.08 -2.44
C GLN A 65 -4.13 11.80 -1.17
N ALA A 66 -5.40 12.20 -1.09
CA ALA A 66 -5.94 12.87 0.09
C ALA A 66 -5.83 11.97 1.34
N THR A 67 -6.22 10.71 1.24
CA THR A 67 -6.09 9.72 2.32
C THR A 67 -4.65 9.57 2.77
N LEU A 68 -3.72 9.42 1.83
CA LEU A 68 -2.30 9.30 2.16
C LEU A 68 -1.81 10.57 2.85
N GLU A 69 -2.11 11.75 2.32
CA GLU A 69 -1.65 13.03 2.86
C GLU A 69 -2.20 13.37 4.25
N GLN A 70 -3.41 12.89 4.57
CA GLN A 70 -4.09 13.13 5.84
C GLN A 70 -3.29 12.56 7.03
N ASP A 71 -2.63 11.41 6.86
CA ASP A 71 -1.88 10.74 7.94
C ASP A 71 -0.62 9.99 7.47
N ILE A 72 0.24 10.67 6.70
CA ILE A 72 1.53 10.08 6.28
C ILE A 72 2.36 9.61 7.47
N GLU A 73 2.29 10.35 8.59
CA GLU A 73 3.05 10.03 9.79
C GLU A 73 2.61 8.68 10.36
N GLY A 74 1.30 8.43 10.51
CA GLY A 74 0.77 7.15 10.97
C GLY A 74 1.20 5.97 10.08
N TYR A 75 1.30 6.16 8.76
CA TYR A 75 1.79 5.11 7.86
C TYR A 75 3.28 4.77 8.06
N VAL A 76 4.11 5.77 8.33
CA VAL A 76 5.58 5.61 8.33
C VAL A 76 6.11 5.34 9.73
N LEU A 77 5.48 5.88 10.78
CA LEU A 77 6.04 5.96 12.13
C LEU A 77 6.44 4.60 12.69
N PHE A 78 5.54 3.61 12.63
CA PHE A 78 5.83 2.27 13.16
C PHE A 78 7.03 1.63 12.45
N MET A 79 7.07 1.71 11.12
CA MET A 79 8.14 1.11 10.33
C MET A 79 9.47 1.87 10.53
N ALA A 80 9.43 3.21 10.53
CA ALA A 80 10.65 4.01 10.59
C ALA A 80 11.24 3.99 12.00
N ASN A 81 10.42 4.19 13.03
CA ASN A 81 10.88 4.25 14.40
C ASN A 81 11.12 2.85 14.98
N THR A 82 10.10 1.98 14.97
CA THR A 82 10.14 0.70 15.69
C THR A 82 10.95 -0.36 14.96
N VAL A 83 10.97 -0.35 13.62
CA VAL A 83 11.60 -1.40 12.81
C VAL A 83 12.96 -0.98 12.25
N GLU A 84 13.11 0.28 11.83
CA GLU A 84 14.35 0.81 11.26
C GLU A 84 15.15 1.69 12.23
N GLY A 85 14.61 2.05 13.40
CA GLY A 85 15.32 2.81 14.43
C GLY A 85 15.60 4.27 14.08
N TRP A 86 14.86 4.86 13.14
CA TRP A 86 15.04 6.25 12.72
C TRP A 86 14.72 7.21 13.85
N SER A 87 15.52 8.27 13.93
CA SER A 87 15.25 9.43 14.78
C SER A 87 13.98 10.15 14.33
N LYS A 88 13.41 10.95 15.23
CA LYS A 88 12.23 11.77 14.91
C LYS A 88 12.54 12.74 13.77
N GLU A 89 13.74 13.31 13.76
CA GLU A 89 14.20 14.27 12.76
C GLU A 89 14.28 13.64 11.37
N GLU A 90 14.80 12.40 11.26
CA GLU A 90 14.85 11.65 10.01
C GLU A 90 13.44 11.35 9.46
N ILE A 91 12.51 10.98 10.34
CA ILE A 91 11.11 10.73 9.99
C ILE A 91 10.45 12.02 9.46
N GLU A 92 10.62 13.14 10.16
CA GLU A 92 10.07 14.43 9.73
C GLU A 92 10.64 14.90 8.38
N VAL A 93 11.93 14.67 8.13
CA VAL A 93 12.57 14.97 6.84
C VAL A 93 11.98 14.07 5.75
N TYR A 94 11.87 12.77 5.98
CA TYR A 94 11.31 11.82 5.03
C TYR A 94 9.86 12.16 4.67
N ILE A 95 9.01 12.44 5.66
CA ILE A 95 7.61 12.82 5.45
C ILE A 95 7.50 14.10 4.61
N ARG A 96 8.35 15.11 4.90
CA ARG A 96 8.38 16.36 4.12
C ARG A 96 8.77 16.11 2.65
N LEU A 97 9.78 15.27 2.42
CA LEU A 97 10.21 14.90 1.07
C LEU A 97 9.12 14.13 0.32
N LEU A 98 8.47 13.18 0.97
CA LEU A 98 7.38 12.40 0.39
C LEU A 98 6.19 13.30 -0.01
N ARG A 99 5.76 14.21 0.86
CA ARG A 99 4.71 15.20 0.54
C ARG A 99 5.06 16.04 -0.68
N ARG A 100 6.29 16.55 -0.71
CA ARG A 100 6.80 17.34 -1.86
C ARG A 100 6.77 16.53 -3.14
N GLU A 101 7.19 15.28 -3.08
CA GLU A 101 7.20 14.36 -4.21
C GLU A 101 5.80 14.05 -4.75
N LEU A 102 4.85 13.69 -3.87
CA LEU A 102 3.45 13.42 -4.23
C LEU A 102 2.78 14.63 -4.91
N ARG A 103 3.03 15.83 -4.37
CA ARG A 103 2.44 17.08 -4.90
C ARG A 103 3.14 17.62 -6.15
N SER A 104 4.34 17.12 -6.48
CA SER A 104 5.11 17.63 -7.61
C SER A 104 4.46 17.39 -8.98
N GLY A 105 3.56 16.40 -9.07
CA GLY A 105 2.95 15.96 -10.34
C GLY A 105 3.94 15.31 -11.32
N LYS A 106 5.21 15.15 -10.94
CA LYS A 106 6.26 14.58 -11.80
C LYS A 106 6.32 13.05 -11.77
N MET A 107 5.59 12.44 -10.84
CA MET A 107 5.53 11.00 -10.68
C MET A 107 4.11 10.51 -10.94
N HIS A 108 4.00 9.25 -11.37
CA HIS A 108 2.72 8.55 -11.52
C HIS A 108 2.62 7.40 -10.49
N PRO A 109 2.53 7.70 -9.18
CA PRO A 109 2.38 6.67 -8.18
C PRO A 109 1.14 5.83 -8.39
N TYR A 110 1.25 4.56 -8.02
CA TYR A 110 0.12 3.67 -7.81
C TYR A 110 0.48 2.57 -6.82
N TYR A 111 -0.54 1.93 -6.26
CA TYR A 111 -0.41 0.65 -5.57
C TYR A 111 -1.37 -0.37 -6.18
N LEU A 112 -1.07 -1.66 -6.01
CA LEU A 112 -1.98 -2.73 -6.39
C LEU A 112 -2.85 -3.07 -5.18
N GLN A 113 -4.16 -3.06 -5.38
CA GLN A 113 -5.13 -3.51 -4.40
C GLN A 113 -5.76 -4.81 -4.88
N LYS A 114 -5.48 -5.92 -4.19
CA LYS A 114 -6.14 -7.20 -4.44
C LYS A 114 -7.39 -7.33 -3.57
N VAL A 115 -8.51 -7.59 -4.22
CA VAL A 115 -9.77 -7.96 -3.56
C VAL A 115 -10.01 -9.44 -3.85
N VAL A 116 -10.14 -10.24 -2.79
CA VAL A 116 -10.48 -11.66 -2.87
C VAL A 116 -11.82 -11.86 -2.17
N TRP A 117 -12.73 -12.58 -2.81
CA TRP A 117 -13.99 -12.99 -2.20
C TRP A 117 -14.25 -14.45 -2.50
N ALA A 118 -14.94 -15.11 -1.59
CA ALA A 118 -15.19 -16.53 -1.67
C ALA A 118 -16.48 -16.89 -0.93
N GLN A 119 -16.94 -18.12 -1.16
CA GLN A 119 -18.10 -18.68 -0.51
C GLN A 119 -17.65 -19.66 0.58
N LYS A 120 -18.22 -19.53 1.78
CA LYS A 120 -18.07 -20.57 2.81
C LYS A 120 -18.81 -21.83 2.35
N PRO A 121 -18.19 -23.02 2.41
CA PRO A 121 -18.89 -24.28 2.11
C PRO A 121 -20.17 -24.39 2.95
N LYS A 122 -21.26 -24.84 2.30
CA LYS A 122 -22.41 -25.35 3.04
C LYS A 122 -22.05 -26.79 3.45
N GLU A 123 -22.42 -27.15 4.69
CA GLU A 123 -22.19 -28.48 5.26
C GLU A 123 -22.52 -29.63 4.28
#